data_AF-A0A9N9CXS8-F1
#
_entry.id   AF-A0A9N9CXS8-F1
#
_cell.length_a   1.000
_cell.length_b   1.000
_cell.length_c   1.000
_cell.angle_alpha   90.00
_cell.angle_beta   90.00
_cell.angle_gamma   90.00
#
_symmetry.space_group_name_H-M   'P 1'
#
loop_
_entity.id
_entity.type
_entity.pdbx_description
1 polymer ?
#
loop_
_entity_poly.entity_id
_entity_poly.type
_entity_poly.pdbx_seq_one_letter_code
_entity_poly.pdbx_strand_id
1 'polypeptide(L)'
;MGLLMMSDKLPANVKEWTSAHIKKYLKGHMNNSSYNEEDIEKIENQNTSGKAFLRLTIQMLTNENGPFKIKFGNATDIMELVENLKEKQAEEHSTSVEVVTASEFNKLRDNYQKTLKENNIIINNILSEIKRLHRTEYNANLLGL
;
A
#
# COMPACT_ATOMS: atom_id res chain seq x y z
N MET A 1 -24.63 26.20 -29.04
CA MET A 1 -23.66 25.35 -28.31
C MET A 1 -23.84 25.60 -26.84
N GLY A 2 -24.26 24.58 -26.08
CA GLY A 2 -24.54 24.74 -24.65
C GLY A 2 -23.25 24.80 -23.83
N LEU A 3 -23.03 25.92 -23.13
CA LEU A 3 -22.11 25.98 -22.00
C LEU A 3 -22.73 25.15 -20.87
N LEU A 4 -22.14 23.98 -20.61
CA LEU A 4 -22.42 23.23 -19.40
C LEU A 4 -21.89 24.03 -18.21
N MET A 5 -22.83 24.58 -17.44
CA MET A 5 -22.61 25.15 -16.12
C MET A 5 -21.93 24.07 -15.25
N MET A 6 -20.62 24.14 -15.08
CA MET A 6 -19.91 23.27 -14.14
C MET A 6 -20.44 23.61 -12.75
N SER A 7 -21.24 22.71 -12.18
CA SER A 7 -21.73 22.85 -10.82
C SER A 7 -20.52 23.14 -9.93
N ASP A 8 -20.61 24.20 -9.11
CA ASP A 8 -19.49 24.60 -8.27
C ASP A 8 -19.09 23.57 -7.21
N LYS A 9 -19.93 22.56 -7.03
CA LYS A 9 -19.77 21.51 -6.04
C LYS A 9 -18.88 20.40 -6.59
N LEU A 10 -17.82 20.08 -5.85
CA LEU A 10 -17.01 18.89 -6.11
C LEU A 10 -17.86 17.62 -5.91
N PRO A 11 -17.64 16.55 -6.70
CA PRO A 11 -18.27 15.26 -6.44
C PRO A 11 -17.96 14.77 -5.03
N ALA A 12 -18.94 14.17 -4.34
CA ALA A 12 -18.74 13.65 -2.98
C ALA A 12 -17.68 12.54 -2.95
N ASN A 13 -17.77 11.61 -3.89
CA ASN A 13 -16.81 10.52 -4.03
C ASN A 13 -15.53 11.01 -4.71
N VAL A 14 -14.44 11.10 -3.94
CA VAL A 14 -13.12 11.53 -4.45
C VAL A 14 -12.62 10.61 -5.56
N LYS A 15 -13.01 9.34 -5.60
CA LYS A 15 -12.61 8.40 -6.66
C LYS A 15 -13.14 8.79 -8.05
N GLU A 16 -14.15 9.65 -8.11
CA GLU A 16 -14.74 10.20 -9.34
C GLU A 16 -14.11 11.55 -9.74
N TRP A 17 -13.12 12.04 -8.98
CA TRP A 17 -12.48 13.30 -9.29
C TRP A 17 -11.64 13.21 -10.56
N THR A 18 -11.75 14.24 -11.39
CA THR A 18 -10.87 14.52 -12.52
C THR A 18 -9.67 15.34 -12.04
N SER A 19 -8.65 15.48 -12.89
CA SER A 19 -7.52 16.38 -12.61
C SER A 19 -7.98 17.81 -12.29
N ALA A 20 -9.01 18.30 -12.99
CA ALA A 20 -9.61 19.61 -12.73
C ALA A 20 -10.29 19.72 -11.35
N HIS A 21 -10.96 18.64 -10.88
CA HIS A 21 -11.53 18.59 -9.53
C HIS A 21 -10.43 18.66 -8.45
N ILE A 22 -9.33 17.93 -8.65
CA ILE A 22 -8.17 17.96 -7.73
C ILE A 22 -7.54 19.35 -7.68
N LYS A 23 -7.32 19.98 -8.84
CA LYS A 23 -6.82 21.36 -8.92
C LYS A 23 -7.72 22.32 -8.16
N LYS A 24 -9.04 22.26 -8.39
CA LYS A 24 -10.02 23.10 -7.68
C LYS A 24 -9.94 22.89 -6.16
N TYR A 25 -9.85 21.64 -5.71
CA TYR A 25 -9.75 21.29 -4.30
C TYR A 25 -8.47 21.84 -3.66
N LEU A 26 -7.30 21.63 -4.29
CA LEU A 26 -6.02 22.12 -3.78
C LEU A 26 -5.97 23.66 -3.73
N LYS A 27 -6.50 24.35 -4.76
CA LYS A 27 -6.60 25.82 -4.72
C LYS A 27 -7.46 26.32 -3.56
N GLY A 28 -8.54 25.62 -3.25
CA GLY A 28 -9.42 25.96 -2.11
C GLY A 28 -8.73 25.90 -0.75
N HIS A 29 -7.63 25.14 -0.62
CA HIS A 29 -6.88 24.96 0.63
C HIS A 29 -5.51 25.68 0.62
N MET A 30 -5.19 26.42 -0.45
CA MET A 30 -3.88 27.05 -0.63
C MET A 30 -3.57 28.12 0.43
N ASN A 31 -4.59 28.86 0.90
CA ASN A 31 -4.39 29.96 1.85
C ASN A 31 -3.83 29.53 3.22
N ASN A 32 -3.98 28.25 3.58
CA ASN A 32 -3.56 27.70 4.87
C ASN A 32 -2.48 26.62 4.71
N SER A 33 -1.76 26.61 3.59
CA SER A 33 -0.76 25.59 3.29
C SER A 33 0.52 26.21 2.73
N SER A 34 1.59 25.42 2.74
CA SER A 34 2.92 25.79 2.24
C SER A 34 3.12 25.49 0.75
N TYR A 35 2.24 24.68 0.14
CA TYR A 35 2.26 24.43 -1.30
C TYR A 35 1.69 25.62 -2.08
N ASN A 36 2.12 25.77 -3.33
CA ASN A 36 1.74 26.90 -4.17
C ASN A 36 1.17 26.42 -5.52
N GLU A 37 0.81 27.36 -6.40
CA GLU A 37 0.25 27.06 -7.72
C GLU A 37 1.19 26.17 -8.57
N GLU A 38 2.51 26.36 -8.48
CA GLU A 38 3.49 25.54 -9.21
C GLU A 38 3.42 24.06 -8.77
N ASP A 39 3.22 23.80 -7.48
CA ASP A 39 3.05 22.44 -6.95
C ASP A 39 1.73 21.82 -7.42
N ILE A 40 0.66 22.62 -7.51
CA ILE A 40 -0.64 22.18 -8.03
C ILE A 40 -0.52 21.82 -9.51
N GLU A 41 0.15 22.65 -10.30
CA GLU A 41 0.40 22.40 -11.73
C GLU A 41 1.20 21.11 -11.95
N LYS A 42 2.19 20.82 -11.10
CA LYS A 42 2.94 19.55 -11.17
C LYS A 42 2.03 18.34 -11.00
N ILE A 43 1.00 18.42 -10.15
CA ILE A 43 0.01 17.33 -9.98
C ILE A 43 -0.98 17.28 -11.16
N GLU A 44 -1.44 18.44 -11.62
CA GLU A 44 -2.40 18.54 -12.73
C GLU A 44 -1.80 18.01 -14.04
N ASN A 45 -0.54 18.34 -14.33
CA ASN A 45 0.20 17.95 -15.54
C ASN A 45 0.39 16.44 -15.66
N GLN A 46 0.30 15.69 -14.55
CA GLN A 46 0.31 14.22 -14.59
C GLN A 46 -1.05 13.60 -14.91
N ASN A 47 -2.07 14.43 -15.21
CA ASN A 47 -3.44 14.01 -15.40
C ASN A 47 -3.93 13.10 -14.25
N THR A 48 -3.58 13.49 -13.02
CA THR A 48 -3.84 12.70 -11.82
C THR A 48 -5.35 12.50 -11.66
N SER A 49 -5.81 11.25 -11.63
CA SER A 49 -7.21 10.91 -11.32
C SER A 49 -7.45 10.91 -9.81
N GLY A 50 -8.69 11.05 -9.37
CA GLY A 50 -9.05 10.97 -7.94
C GLY A 50 -8.57 9.68 -7.25
N LYS A 51 -8.64 8.54 -7.94
CA LYS A 51 -8.08 7.26 -7.43
C LYS A 51 -6.56 7.32 -7.25
N ALA A 52 -5.84 7.95 -8.17
CA ALA A 52 -4.40 8.11 -8.09
C ALA A 52 -4.03 9.13 -6.99
N PHE A 53 -4.80 10.20 -6.87
CA PHE A 53 -4.64 11.23 -5.83
C PHE A 53 -4.73 10.64 -4.43
N LEU A 54 -5.72 9.78 -4.16
CA LEU A 54 -5.84 9.05 -2.89
C LEU A 54 -4.72 8.03 -2.64
N ARG A 55 -3.90 7.71 -3.64
CA ARG A 55 -2.77 6.77 -3.50
C ARG A 55 -1.42 7.46 -3.45
N LEU A 56 -1.40 8.80 -3.52
CA LEU A 56 -0.17 9.57 -3.38
C LEU A 56 0.49 9.27 -2.04
N THR A 57 1.81 9.36 -2.05
CA THR A 57 2.65 9.25 -0.86
C THR A 57 3.64 10.40 -0.87
N ILE A 58 4.17 10.75 0.30
CA ILE A 58 5.26 11.75 0.41
C ILE A 58 6.43 11.37 -0.49
N GLN A 59 6.80 10.08 -0.56
CA GLN A 59 7.87 9.60 -1.42
C GLN A 59 7.58 9.84 -2.91
N MET A 60 6.34 9.62 -3.37
CA MET A 60 5.97 9.91 -4.76
C MET A 60 6.09 11.41 -5.06
N LEU A 61 5.61 12.26 -4.15
CA LEU A 61 5.60 13.71 -4.34
C LEU A 61 7.02 14.30 -4.33
N THR A 62 7.90 13.78 -3.48
CA THR A 62 9.24 14.35 -3.22
C THR A 62 10.37 13.74 -4.04
N ASN A 63 10.13 12.62 -4.74
CA ASN A 63 11.15 11.96 -5.55
C ASN A 63 11.72 12.92 -6.62
N GLU A 64 13.01 13.25 -6.54
CA GLU A 64 13.71 14.15 -7.46
C GLU A 64 13.75 13.62 -8.90
N ASN A 65 13.74 12.29 -9.04
CA ASN A 65 13.64 11.59 -10.32
C ASN A 65 12.19 11.28 -10.71
N GLY A 66 11.23 11.66 -9.86
CA GLY A 66 9.81 11.45 -10.06
C GLY A 66 9.15 12.55 -10.90
N PRO A 67 7.87 12.36 -11.22
CA PRO A 67 7.12 13.32 -12.03
C PRO A 67 6.73 14.59 -11.27
N PHE A 68 6.61 14.54 -9.94
CA PHE A 68 6.08 15.64 -9.13
C PHE A 68 7.15 16.58 -8.59
N LYS A 69 8.27 16.08 -8.05
CA LYS A 69 9.41 16.89 -7.56
C LYS A 69 8.99 18.07 -6.65
N ILE A 70 8.05 17.82 -5.75
CA ILE A 70 7.52 18.79 -4.79
C ILE A 70 8.42 18.80 -3.55
N LYS A 71 8.69 19.98 -2.99
CA LYS A 71 9.50 20.10 -1.77
C LYS A 71 8.83 19.39 -0.61
N PHE A 72 9.63 18.84 0.30
CA PHE A 72 9.13 18.01 1.42
C PHE A 72 8.02 18.68 2.26
N GLY A 73 8.18 19.97 2.63
CA GLY A 73 7.15 20.71 3.38
C GLY A 73 5.83 20.79 2.62
N ASN A 74 5.89 21.26 1.38
CA ASN A 74 4.74 21.39 0.48
C ASN A 74 4.05 20.03 0.24
N ALA A 75 4.84 18.96 0.08
CA ALA A 75 4.33 17.60 -0.07
C ALA A 75 3.64 17.08 1.21
N THR A 76 4.10 17.50 2.38
CA THR A 76 3.50 17.12 3.67
C THR A 76 2.11 17.71 3.81
N ASP A 77 1.94 18.99 3.50
CA ASP A 77 0.63 19.66 3.56
C ASP A 77 -0.37 19.09 2.53
N ILE A 78 0.10 18.76 1.32
CA ILE A 78 -0.73 18.06 0.32
C ILE A 78 -1.16 16.69 0.84
N MET A 79 -0.26 15.96 1.49
CA MET A 79 -0.59 14.64 2.04
C MET A 79 -1.56 14.72 3.20
N GLU A 80 -1.48 15.74 4.05
CA GLU A 80 -2.48 15.97 5.10
C GLU A 80 -3.89 16.12 4.52
N LEU A 81 -4.04 16.88 3.43
CA LEU A 81 -5.31 16.99 2.71
C LEU A 81 -5.78 15.64 2.14
N VAL A 82 -4.86 14.86 1.57
CA VAL A 82 -5.17 13.52 1.03
C VAL A 82 -5.63 12.57 2.13
N GLU A 83 -5.00 12.57 3.31
CA GLU A 83 -5.42 11.76 4.46
C GLU A 83 -6.81 12.18 4.97
N ASN A 84 -7.07 13.47 5.10
CA ASN A 84 -8.39 13.99 5.48
C ASN A 84 -9.51 13.53 4.51
N LEU A 85 -9.20 13.40 3.22
CA LEU A 85 -10.14 12.87 2.23
C LEU A 85 -10.35 11.36 2.36
N LYS A 86 -9.35 10.60 2.78
CA LYS A 86 -9.46 9.15 3.02
C LYS A 86 -10.30 8.88 4.26
N GLU A 87 -10.07 9.62 5.33
CA GLU A 87 -10.83 9.50 6.58
C GLU A 87 -12.33 9.74 6.35
N LYS A 88 -12.68 10.84 5.65
CA LYS A 88 -14.08 11.12 5.29
C LYS A 88 -14.73 10.01 4.46
N GLN A 89 -13.98 9.44 3.51
CA GLN A 89 -14.49 8.32 2.71
C GLN A 89 -14.63 7.02 3.52
N ALA A 90 -13.82 6.83 4.56
CA ALA A 90 -13.91 5.69 5.47
C ALA A 90 -15.08 5.84 6.46
N GLU A 91 -15.43 7.06 6.87
CA GLU A 91 -16.60 7.33 7.70
C GLU A 91 -17.92 7.09 6.92
N GLU A 92 -17.98 7.47 5.64
CA GLU A 92 -19.14 7.24 4.77
C GLU A 92 -19.33 5.76 4.42
N HIS A 93 -18.23 5.01 4.35
CA HIS A 93 -18.22 3.57 4.20
C HIS A 93 -17.75 2.95 5.51
N SER A 94 -18.63 2.88 6.52
CA SER A 94 -18.49 1.96 7.65
C SER A 94 -18.35 0.54 7.11
N THR A 95 -17.13 0.21 6.73
CA THR A 95 -16.72 -1.10 6.31
C THR A 95 -16.62 -1.82 7.63
N SER A 96 -17.45 -2.84 7.80
CA SER A 96 -17.35 -3.76 8.94
C SER A 96 -15.95 -4.36 8.91
N VAL A 97 -14.99 -3.70 9.54
CA VAL A 97 -13.67 -4.23 9.80
C VAL A 97 -13.91 -5.32 10.84
N GLU A 98 -13.92 -6.58 10.42
CA GLU A 98 -13.80 -7.69 11.36
C GLU A 98 -12.47 -7.50 12.09
N VAL A 99 -12.56 -7.00 13.32
CA VAL A 99 -11.42 -6.87 14.20
C VAL A 99 -11.01 -8.28 14.59
N VAL A 100 -9.94 -8.78 13.97
CA VAL A 100 -9.30 -10.02 14.41
C VAL A 100 -8.84 -9.81 15.83
N THR A 101 -9.40 -10.57 16.77
CA THR A 101 -9.04 -10.45 18.18
C THR A 101 -7.60 -10.94 18.37
N ALA A 102 -6.91 -10.40 19.38
CA ALA A 102 -5.59 -10.90 19.76
C ALA A 102 -5.59 -12.42 20.03
N SER A 103 -6.72 -12.96 20.51
CA SER A 103 -6.91 -14.39 20.74
C SER A 103 -6.90 -15.21 19.45
N GLU A 104 -7.61 -14.76 18.42
CA GLU A 104 -7.64 -15.43 17.10
C GLU A 104 -6.28 -15.38 16.42
N PHE A 105 -5.60 -14.23 16.48
CA PHE A 105 -4.24 -14.10 15.98
C PHE A 105 -3.27 -15.03 16.70
N ASN A 106 -3.34 -15.12 18.03
CA ASN A 106 -2.50 -16.02 18.82
C ASN A 106 -2.77 -17.49 18.49
N LYS A 107 -4.04 -17.90 18.35
CA LYS A 107 -4.39 -19.27 17.92
C LYS A 107 -3.82 -19.60 16.55
N LEU A 108 -3.92 -18.68 15.60
CA LEU A 108 -3.37 -18.84 14.26
C LEU A 108 -1.84 -18.99 14.31
N ARG A 109 -1.16 -18.09 15.03
CA ARG A 109 0.30 -18.14 15.23
C ARG A 109 0.73 -19.47 15.85
N ASP A 110 0.07 -19.90 16.91
CA ASP A 110 0.45 -21.11 17.64
C ASP A 110 0.24 -22.37 16.76
N ASN A 111 -0.82 -22.39 15.94
CA ASN A 111 -1.02 -23.43 14.93
C ASN A 111 0.11 -23.48 13.90
N TYR A 112 0.51 -22.33 13.34
CA TYR A 112 1.63 -22.27 12.40
C TYR A 112 2.95 -22.75 13.03
N GLN A 113 3.24 -22.34 14.26
CA GLN A 113 4.42 -22.77 14.97
C GLN A 113 4.42 -24.28 15.24
N LYS A 114 3.26 -24.87 15.54
CA LYS A 114 3.12 -26.32 15.71
C LYS A 114 3.43 -27.07 14.41
N THR A 115 2.82 -26.67 13.29
CA THR A 115 3.06 -27.28 11.97
C THR A 115 4.54 -27.17 11.56
N LEU A 116 5.19 -26.02 11.82
CA LEU A 116 6.61 -25.85 11.53
C LEU A 116 7.50 -26.81 12.34
N LYS A 117 7.19 -27.04 13.62
CA LYS A 117 7.92 -28.00 14.45
C LYS A 117 7.76 -29.43 13.94
N GLU A 118 6.54 -29.82 13.57
CA GLU A 118 6.25 -31.14 13.01
C GLU A 118 7.02 -31.36 11.69
N ASN A 119 6.99 -30.38 10.79
CA ASN A 119 7.73 -30.43 9.53
C ASN A 119 9.24 -30.58 9.75
N ASN A 120 9.82 -29.84 10.71
CA ASN A 120 11.24 -29.95 11.02
C ASN A 120 11.62 -31.35 11.54
N ILE A 121 10.77 -31.98 12.36
CA ILE A 121 10.99 -33.35 12.82
C ILE A 121 11.00 -34.32 11.64
N ILE A 122 10.02 -34.21 10.73
CA ILE A 122 9.91 -35.05 9.54
C ILE A 122 11.16 -34.89 8.66
N ILE A 123 11.58 -33.65 8.39
CA ILE A 123 12.77 -33.35 7.57
C ILE A 123 14.02 -33.98 8.20
N ASN A 124 14.21 -33.83 9.51
CA ASN A 124 15.38 -34.40 10.20
C ASN A 124 15.41 -35.93 10.14
N ASN A 125 14.26 -36.58 10.27
CA ASN A 125 14.15 -38.04 10.16
C ASN A 125 14.51 -38.50 8.75
N ILE A 126 13.97 -37.84 7.72
CA ILE A 126 14.30 -38.14 6.31
C ILE A 126 15.79 -37.94 6.04
N LEU A 127 16.38 -36.83 6.52
CA LEU A 127 17.81 -36.56 6.36
C LEU A 127 18.68 -37.64 7.04
N SER A 128 18.27 -38.11 8.22
CA SER A 128 18.96 -39.21 8.91
C SER A 128 18.91 -40.50 8.10
N GLU A 129 17.76 -40.81 7.51
CA GLU A 129 17.58 -42.02 6.70
C GLU A 129 18.37 -41.97 5.39
N ILE A 130 18.37 -40.84 4.70
CA ILE A 130 19.21 -40.62 3.50
C ILE A 130 20.69 -40.84 3.83
N LYS A 131 21.17 -40.29 4.96
CA LYS A 131 22.56 -40.49 5.40
C LYS A 131 22.88 -41.95 5.69
N ARG A 132 21.94 -42.70 6.27
CA ARG A 132 22.07 -44.13 6.55
C ARG A 132 22.18 -44.92 5.26
N LEU A 133 21.28 -44.69 4.31
CA LEU A 133 21.27 -45.37 3.01
C LEU A 133 22.55 -45.11 2.21
N HIS A 134 22.98 -43.84 2.12
CA HIS A 134 24.22 -43.49 1.42
C HIS A 134 25.44 -44.18 2.02
N ARG A 135 25.51 -44.31 3.35
CA ARG A 135 26.60 -45.05 4.02
C ARG A 135 26.57 -46.54 3.67
N THR A 136 25.39 -47.15 3.67
CA THR A 136 25.22 -48.58 3.34
C THR A 136 25.60 -48.85 1.89
N GLU A 137 25.16 -48.00 0.96
CA GLU A 137 25.47 -48.12 -0.48
C GLU A 137 26.97 -47.95 -0.75
N TYR A 138 27.61 -46.95 -0.13
CA TYR A 138 29.06 -46.76 -0.21
C TYR A 138 29.82 -47.98 0.31
N ASN A 139 29.39 -48.55 1.44
CA ASN A 139 30.02 -49.74 2.02
C ASN A 139 29.81 -51.00 1.17
N ALA A 140 28.63 -51.18 0.57
CA ALA A 140 28.36 -52.29 -0.35
C ALA A 140 29.26 -52.21 -1.59
N ASN A 141 29.39 -51.02 -2.18
CA ASN A 141 30.23 -50.78 -3.35
C ASN A 141 31.74 -51.00 -3.06
N LEU A 142 32.21 -50.71 -1.84
CA LEU A 142 33.61 -50.96 -1.44
C LEU A 142 33.92 -52.44 -1.21
N LEU A 143 32.93 -53.25 -0.85
CA LEU A 143 33.09 -54.68 -0.57
C LEU A 143 32.91 -55.57 -1.82
N GLY A 144 32.59 -54.99 -2.98
CA GLY A 144 32.47 -55.72 -4.25
C GLY A 144 31.32 -56.74 -4.28
N LEU A 145 30.28 -56.53 -3.48
CA LEU A 145 29.04 -57.31 -3.49
C LEU A 145 28.05 -56.76 -4.53
#